data_AF-A0A8J5XF44-F1
#
_entry.id   AF-A0A8J5XF44-F1
#
_cell.length_a   1.000
_cell.length_b   1.000
_cell.length_c   1.000
_cell.angle_alpha   90.00
_cell.angle_beta   90.00
_cell.angle_gamma   90.00
#
_symmetry.space_group_name_H-M   'P 1'
#
loop_
_entity.id
_entity.type
_entity.pdbx_description
1 polymer ?
#
loop_
_entity_poly.entity_id
_entity_poly.type
_entity_poly.pdbx_seq_one_letter_code
_entity_poly.pdbx_strand_id
1 'polypeptide(L)'
;MSVAVQHLEGLLQHLDEAAQQHRQAARTQTAEVSSALIAKCAQAEAARATLEASSAAAERRADAAEAAAREAMRELAAVRARCEAAEARVRALEQQRPQQQPAVQSRVAAGRPSAPDEPSAPLGARHLEVRNMPREMDAWQVRVLLEYFGAIVSLEVVPDPTPQSGALVARVSFADHAAGAAASERLHGMELKARRLEVRAVEPSPDSECAL
;
A
#
# COMPACT_ATOMS: atom_id res chain seq x y z
N MET A 1 18.91 29.25 99.70
CA MET A 1 17.89 29.61 98.67
C MET A 1 18.44 29.61 97.23
N SER A 2 19.76 29.64 96.98
CA SER A 2 20.30 29.86 95.62
C SER A 2 20.15 28.68 94.63
N VAL A 3 20.12 27.44 95.11
CA VAL A 3 20.12 26.25 94.23
C VAL A 3 18.75 26.02 93.56
N ALA A 4 17.66 26.29 94.28
CA ALA A 4 16.31 26.11 93.76
C ALA A 4 15.98 27.12 92.63
N VAL A 5 16.50 28.35 92.72
CA VAL A 5 16.33 29.38 91.69
C VAL A 5 17.09 29.00 90.41
N GLN A 6 18.34 28.55 90.54
CA GLN A 6 19.14 28.07 89.39
C GLN A 6 18.48 26.88 88.68
N HIS A 7 17.84 25.97 89.43
CA HIS A 7 17.14 24.84 88.85
C HIS A 7 15.89 25.26 88.07
N LEU A 8 15.13 26.24 88.59
CA LEU A 8 13.98 26.83 87.91
C LEU A 8 14.37 27.60 86.64
N GLU A 9 15.47 28.37 86.68
CA GLU A 9 16.00 29.05 85.49
C GLU A 9 16.45 28.06 84.41
N GLY A 10 17.09 26.95 84.80
CA GLY A 10 17.46 25.88 83.87
C GLY A 10 16.25 25.20 83.22
N LEU A 11 15.18 24.97 83.98
CA LEU A 11 13.93 24.42 83.44
C LEU A 11 13.23 25.39 82.46
N LEU A 12 13.25 26.69 82.76
CA LEU A 12 12.72 27.72 81.86
C LEU A 12 13.53 27.81 80.56
N GLN A 13 14.86 27.73 80.62
CA GLN A 13 15.72 27.69 79.44
C GLN A 13 15.43 26.47 78.57
N HIS A 14 15.34 25.28 79.18
CA HIS A 14 14.99 24.06 78.45
C HIS A 14 13.60 24.12 77.80
N LEU A 15 12.61 24.74 78.46
CA LEU A 15 11.28 24.93 77.88
C LEU A 15 11.29 25.88 76.68
N ASP A 16 12.03 26.99 76.74
CA ASP A 16 12.13 27.91 75.59
C ASP A 16 12.91 27.27 74.44
N GLU A 17 13.98 26.52 74.72
CA GLU A 17 14.76 25.81 73.72
C GLU A 17 13.93 24.72 73.02
N ALA A 18 13.14 23.95 73.78
CA ALA A 18 12.19 22.98 73.21
C ALA A 18 11.10 23.67 72.35
N ALA A 19 10.59 24.82 72.78
CA ALA A 19 9.62 25.59 72.01
C ALA A 19 10.23 26.20 70.74
N GLN A 20 11.49 26.62 70.78
CA GLN A 20 12.23 27.10 69.61
C GLN A 20 12.50 25.97 68.62
N GLN A 21 12.96 24.81 69.10
CA GLN A 21 13.15 23.61 68.29
C GLN A 21 11.84 23.17 67.61
N HIS A 22 10.73 23.14 68.35
CA HIS A 22 9.43 22.79 67.79
C HIS A 22 8.98 23.80 66.73
N ARG A 23 9.19 25.11 66.95
CA ARG A 23 8.88 26.15 65.96
C ARG A 23 9.75 26.05 64.71
N GLN A 24 11.04 25.73 64.86
CA GLN A 24 11.95 25.51 63.74
C GLN A 24 11.55 24.27 62.94
N ALA A 25 11.28 23.14 63.61
CA ALA A 25 10.81 21.91 62.97
C ALA A 25 9.49 22.12 62.21
N ALA A 26 8.53 22.85 62.79
CA ALA A 26 7.28 23.17 62.10
C ALA A 26 7.51 24.05 60.85
N ARG A 27 8.46 25.01 60.91
CA ARG A 27 8.83 25.86 59.77
C ARG A 27 9.50 25.05 58.66
N THR A 28 10.43 24.16 58.99
CA THR A 28 11.11 23.33 57.98
C THR A 28 10.13 22.36 57.33
N GLN A 29 9.25 21.71 58.11
CA GLN A 29 8.20 20.85 57.56
C GLN A 29 7.25 21.62 56.63
N THR A 30 6.85 22.84 57.00
CA THR A 30 6.00 23.68 56.14
C THR A 30 6.72 24.10 54.86
N ALA A 31 8.02 24.41 54.93
CA ALA A 31 8.84 24.75 53.77
C ALA A 31 9.03 23.55 52.82
N GLU A 32 9.23 22.34 53.36
CA GLU A 32 9.34 21.12 52.56
C GLU A 32 8.03 20.78 51.85
N VAL A 33 6.90 20.84 52.57
CA VAL A 33 5.58 20.57 51.98
C VAL A 33 5.24 21.60 50.90
N SER A 34 5.52 22.89 51.13
CA SER A 34 5.27 23.94 50.12
C SER A 34 6.18 23.80 48.90
N SER A 35 7.46 23.48 49.08
CA SER A 35 8.38 23.18 47.97
C SER A 35 7.91 21.98 47.14
N ALA A 36 7.48 20.90 47.80
CA ALA A 36 6.94 19.72 47.13
C ALA A 36 5.65 20.00 46.36
N LEU A 37 4.76 20.85 46.89
CA LEU A 37 3.53 21.27 46.21
C LEU A 37 3.83 22.13 44.97
N ILE A 38 4.78 23.06 45.05
CA ILE A 38 5.22 23.88 43.91
C ILE A 38 5.81 22.98 42.82
N ALA A 39 6.70 22.04 43.19
CA ALA A 39 7.28 21.09 42.25
C ALA A 39 6.20 20.24 41.57
N LYS A 40 5.20 19.75 42.31
CA LYS A 40 4.07 19.01 41.75
C LYS A 40 3.20 19.87 40.83
N CYS A 41 2.96 21.14 41.16
CA CYS A 41 2.22 22.05 40.28
C CYS A 41 2.97 22.28 38.96
N ALA A 42 4.28 22.55 39.02
CA ALA A 42 5.11 22.71 37.83
C ALA A 42 5.12 21.43 36.95
N GLN A 43 5.20 20.25 37.58
CA GLN A 43 5.08 18.97 36.87
C GLN A 43 3.70 18.79 36.22
N ALA A 44 2.62 19.17 36.91
CA ALA A 44 1.26 19.07 36.37
C ALA A 44 1.03 20.05 35.19
N GLU A 45 1.59 21.25 35.26
CA GLU A 45 1.52 22.23 34.16
C GLU A 45 2.31 21.76 32.93
N ALA A 46 3.51 21.21 33.13
CA ALA A 46 4.28 20.62 32.04
C ALA A 46 3.54 19.43 31.40
N ALA A 47 2.93 18.56 32.21
CA ALA A 47 2.13 17.45 31.71
C ALA A 47 0.90 17.93 30.91
N ARG A 48 0.20 18.98 31.37
CA ARG A 48 -0.91 19.61 30.64
C ARG A 48 -0.46 20.18 29.30
N ALA A 49 0.64 20.93 29.27
CA ALA A 49 1.18 21.47 28.02
C ALA A 49 1.54 20.36 27.02
N THR A 50 2.11 19.24 27.49
CA THR A 50 2.38 18.09 26.61
C THR A 50 1.11 17.42 26.10
N LEU A 51 0.07 17.30 26.94
CA LEU A 51 -1.23 16.76 26.54
C LEU A 51 -1.90 17.66 25.49
N GLU A 52 -1.94 18.97 25.70
CA GLU A 52 -2.49 19.95 24.74
C GLU A 52 -1.71 19.94 23.41
N ALA A 53 -0.39 19.84 23.45
CA ALA A 53 0.42 19.71 22.24
C ALA A 53 0.10 18.40 21.49
N SER A 54 -0.09 17.30 22.22
CA SER A 54 -0.46 16.01 21.62
C SER A 54 -1.88 15.97 21.07
N SER A 55 -2.85 16.64 21.71
CA SER A 55 -4.22 16.71 21.22
C SER A 55 -4.32 17.58 19.98
N ALA A 56 -3.64 18.74 19.95
CA ALA A 56 -3.56 19.58 18.76
C ALA A 56 -2.87 18.86 17.59
N ALA A 57 -1.85 18.03 17.86
CA ALA A 57 -1.23 17.19 16.84
C ALA A 57 -2.16 16.08 16.34
N ALA A 58 -2.98 15.49 17.22
CA ALA A 58 -3.97 14.48 16.85
C ALA A 58 -5.09 15.07 15.98
N GLU A 59 -5.60 16.25 16.32
CA GLU A 59 -6.60 16.97 15.51
C GLU A 59 -6.07 17.29 14.12
N ARG A 60 -4.85 17.86 14.01
CA ARG A 60 -4.21 18.10 12.70
C ARG A 60 -4.02 16.83 11.89
N ARG A 61 -3.73 15.70 12.53
CA ARG A 61 -3.62 14.40 11.85
C ARG A 61 -5.00 13.91 11.38
N ALA A 62 -6.06 14.13 12.15
CA ALA A 62 -7.42 13.79 11.75
C ALA A 62 -7.89 14.65 10.56
N ASP A 63 -7.67 15.97 10.62
CA ASP A 63 -7.99 16.89 9.50
C ASP A 63 -7.20 16.54 8.23
N ALA A 64 -5.90 16.21 8.37
CA ALA A 64 -5.07 15.79 7.24
C ALA A 64 -5.51 14.43 6.67
N ALA A 65 -5.91 13.48 7.52
CA ALA A 65 -6.44 12.19 7.08
C ALA A 65 -7.78 12.35 6.36
N GLU A 66 -8.66 13.25 6.83
CA GLU A 66 -9.94 13.52 6.17
C GLU A 66 -9.73 14.27 4.84
N ALA A 67 -8.77 15.19 4.77
CA ALA A 67 -8.38 15.83 3.52
C ALA A 67 -7.83 14.81 2.50
N ALA A 68 -6.94 13.91 2.93
CA ALA A 68 -6.42 12.84 2.09
C ALA A 68 -7.52 11.86 1.63
N ALA A 69 -8.49 11.53 2.49
CA ALA A 69 -9.63 10.69 2.13
C ALA A 69 -10.54 11.36 1.09
N ARG A 70 -10.77 12.68 1.21
CA ARG A 70 -11.53 13.45 0.22
C ARG A 70 -10.80 13.52 -1.12
N GLU A 71 -9.47 13.66 -1.11
CA GLU A 71 -8.66 13.64 -2.33
C GLU A 71 -8.70 12.28 -3.02
N ALA A 72 -8.48 11.19 -2.27
CA ALA A 72 -8.60 9.83 -2.79
C ALA A 72 -10.01 9.53 -3.36
N MET A 73 -11.07 10.03 -2.72
CA MET A 73 -12.44 9.86 -3.22
C MET A 73 -12.68 10.65 -4.52
N ARG A 74 -12.06 11.83 -4.68
CA ARG A 74 -12.09 12.59 -5.95
C ARG A 74 -11.37 11.85 -7.07
N GLU A 75 -10.22 11.26 -6.79
CA GLU A 75 -9.49 10.44 -7.77
C GLU A 75 -10.29 9.23 -8.21
N LEU A 76 -10.89 8.50 -7.25
CA LEU A 76 -11.75 7.35 -7.56
C LEU A 76 -12.97 7.76 -8.41
N ALA A 77 -13.60 8.90 -8.08
CA ALA A 77 -14.70 9.44 -8.87
C ALA A 77 -14.26 9.80 -10.31
N ALA A 78 -13.06 10.36 -10.47
CA ALA A 78 -12.51 10.67 -11.79
C ALA A 78 -12.22 9.40 -12.61
N VAL A 79 -11.68 8.35 -11.98
CA VAL A 79 -11.48 7.04 -12.62
C VAL A 79 -12.81 6.45 -13.06
N ARG A 80 -13.81 6.46 -12.16
CA ARG A 80 -15.16 5.96 -12.47
C ARG A 80 -15.80 6.69 -13.66
N ALA A 81 -15.70 8.02 -13.70
CA ALA A 81 -16.21 8.81 -14.83
C ALA A 81 -15.51 8.46 -16.16
N ARG A 82 -14.20 8.16 -16.14
CA ARG A 82 -13.48 7.70 -17.33
C ARG A 82 -13.95 6.31 -17.78
N CYS A 83 -14.18 5.39 -16.84
CA CYS A 83 -14.73 4.07 -17.17
C CYS A 83 -16.14 4.18 -17.76
N GLU A 84 -17.04 4.95 -17.15
CA GLU A 84 -18.39 5.17 -17.66
C GLU A 84 -18.38 5.83 -19.05
N ALA A 85 -17.47 6.79 -19.30
CA ALA A 85 -17.30 7.39 -20.63
C ALA A 85 -16.72 6.40 -21.66
N ALA A 86 -15.79 5.52 -21.26
CA ALA A 86 -15.26 4.47 -22.12
C ALA A 86 -16.36 3.46 -22.50
N GLU A 87 -17.17 3.03 -21.53
CA GLU A 87 -18.31 2.15 -21.78
C GLU A 87 -19.35 2.79 -22.69
N ALA A 88 -19.66 4.08 -22.52
CA ALA A 88 -20.56 4.80 -23.41
C ALA A 88 -20.03 4.85 -24.85
N ARG A 89 -18.71 5.00 -25.05
CA ARG A 89 -18.07 4.96 -26.37
C ARG A 89 -18.19 3.58 -27.02
N VAL A 90 -17.98 2.51 -26.24
CA VAL A 90 -18.14 1.12 -26.73
C VAL A 90 -19.59 0.87 -27.14
N ARG A 91 -20.58 1.24 -26.31
CA ARG A 91 -22.01 1.10 -26.65
C ARG A 91 -22.40 1.91 -27.89
N ALA A 92 -21.85 3.11 -28.06
CA ALA A 92 -22.08 3.92 -29.25
C ALA A 92 -21.50 3.28 -30.52
N LEU A 93 -20.31 2.67 -30.42
CA LEU A 93 -19.69 1.92 -31.52
C LEU A 93 -20.52 0.68 -31.89
N GLU A 94 -21.04 -0.06 -30.90
CA GLU A 94 -21.89 -1.23 -31.11
C GLU A 94 -23.22 -0.89 -31.78
N GLN A 95 -23.87 0.23 -31.40
CA GLN A 95 -25.10 0.69 -32.07
C GLN A 95 -24.88 1.07 -33.54
N GLN A 96 -23.66 1.43 -33.93
CA GLN A 96 -23.29 1.71 -35.33
C GLN A 96 -22.90 0.44 -36.13
N ARG A 97 -22.77 -0.71 -35.45
CA ARG A 97 -22.39 -2.00 -36.05
C ARG A 97 -23.46 -2.74 -36.90
N PRO A 98 -24.75 -2.33 -37.05
CA PRO A 98 -25.70 -3.07 -37.90
C PRO A 98 -25.56 -2.94 -39.43
N GLN A 99 -24.61 -2.18 -40.00
CA GLN A 99 -24.59 -1.92 -41.46
C GLN A 99 -23.26 -2.16 -42.22
N GLN A 100 -22.20 -2.68 -41.60
CA GLN A 100 -20.96 -3.06 -42.32
C GLN A 100 -20.77 -4.57 -42.52
N GLN A 101 -21.86 -5.31 -42.73
CA GLN A 101 -21.77 -6.59 -43.43
C GLN A 101 -22.44 -6.47 -44.80
N PRO A 102 -21.63 -6.24 -45.86
CA PRO A 102 -21.88 -6.94 -47.09
C PRO A 102 -20.61 -7.69 -47.55
N ALA A 103 -20.80 -8.98 -47.82
CA ALA A 103 -20.02 -9.80 -48.75
C ALA A 103 -18.49 -9.89 -48.58
N VAL A 104 -18.03 -10.87 -47.82
CA VAL A 104 -16.78 -11.60 -48.15
C VAL A 104 -17.15 -13.07 -48.33
N GLN A 105 -17.85 -13.37 -49.43
CA GLN A 105 -17.84 -14.70 -50.02
C GLN A 105 -16.77 -14.72 -51.13
N SER A 106 -16.00 -15.81 -51.16
CA SER A 106 -15.13 -16.22 -52.25
C SER A 106 -13.93 -15.34 -52.57
N ARG A 107 -12.76 -15.72 -52.02
CA ARG A 107 -11.58 -15.98 -52.85
C ARG A 107 -10.43 -16.66 -52.08
N VAL A 108 -9.98 -17.79 -52.64
CA VAL A 108 -8.58 -18.29 -52.67
C VAL A 108 -8.13 -18.96 -51.36
N ALA A 109 -8.18 -20.29 -51.19
CA ALA A 109 -7.39 -21.34 -51.86
C ALA A 109 -5.87 -21.05 -51.90
N ALA A 110 -5.11 -21.73 -51.03
CA ALA A 110 -3.66 -21.96 -51.03
C ALA A 110 -2.87 -21.33 -49.86
N GLY A 111 -2.24 -22.22 -49.09
CA GLY A 111 -0.95 -21.99 -48.42
C GLY A 111 -0.95 -21.05 -47.22
N ARG A 112 -0.90 -21.62 -46.00
CA ARG A 112 -0.28 -20.92 -44.86
C ARG A 112 1.19 -21.34 -44.79
N PRO A 113 2.16 -20.52 -45.25
CA PRO A 113 3.50 -20.54 -44.70
C PRO A 113 3.51 -19.75 -43.38
N SER A 114 4.44 -20.15 -42.54
CA SER A 114 4.76 -19.63 -41.22
C SER A 114 4.98 -18.10 -41.20
N ALA A 115 4.67 -17.51 -40.04
CA ALA A 115 5.02 -16.20 -39.47
C ALA A 115 5.89 -15.23 -40.30
N PRO A 116 5.64 -13.93 -40.11
CA PRO A 116 6.71 -13.08 -39.59
C PRO A 116 6.33 -12.35 -38.29
N ASP A 117 7.32 -12.24 -37.43
CA ASP A 117 7.42 -11.35 -36.27
C ASP A 117 7.15 -9.88 -36.68
N GLU A 118 6.10 -9.27 -36.13
CA GLU A 118 5.97 -7.82 -35.99
C GLU A 118 5.58 -7.48 -34.55
N PRO A 119 6.17 -6.44 -33.94
CA PRO A 119 5.96 -6.04 -32.55
C PRO A 119 4.63 -5.30 -32.43
N SER A 120 3.52 -6.06 -32.46
CA SER A 120 2.17 -5.53 -32.30
C SER A 120 1.86 -5.25 -30.84
N ALA A 121 2.26 -4.07 -30.36
CA ALA A 121 1.32 -3.25 -29.60
C ALA A 121 0.52 -2.46 -30.64
N PRO A 122 -0.80 -2.20 -30.47
CA PRO A 122 -1.33 -1.65 -29.22
C PRO A 122 -2.85 -1.90 -29.00
N LEU A 123 -3.27 -2.80 -28.13
CA LEU A 123 -4.60 -2.75 -27.49
C LEU A 123 -4.56 -3.64 -26.25
N GLY A 124 -5.05 -3.14 -25.12
CA GLY A 124 -4.87 -3.74 -23.79
C GLY A 124 -5.28 -5.21 -23.70
N ALA A 125 -4.32 -6.10 -23.93
CA ALA A 125 -4.54 -7.53 -23.84
C ALA A 125 -4.53 -7.93 -22.36
N ARG A 126 -5.72 -8.27 -21.87
CA ARG A 126 -5.89 -8.94 -20.57
C ARG A 126 -5.13 -10.28 -20.53
N HIS A 127 -4.88 -10.88 -21.69
CA HIS A 127 -4.24 -12.19 -21.83
C HIS A 127 -2.83 -12.05 -22.40
N LEU A 128 -1.85 -12.60 -21.69
CA LEU A 128 -0.45 -12.63 -22.09
C LEU A 128 0.01 -14.08 -22.26
N GLU A 129 0.87 -14.29 -23.25
CA GLU A 129 1.59 -15.55 -23.46
C GLU A 129 3.09 -15.29 -23.27
N VAL A 130 3.68 -15.95 -22.27
CA VAL A 130 5.12 -15.90 -21.99
C VAL A 130 5.76 -17.15 -22.57
N ARG A 131 6.66 -16.98 -23.53
CA ARG A 131 7.42 -18.04 -24.21
C ARG A 131 8.88 -17.99 -23.79
N ASN A 132 9.60 -19.09 -24.05
CA ASN A 132 11.03 -19.25 -23.75
C ASN A 132 11.38 -19.21 -22.25
N MET A 133 10.46 -19.65 -21.38
CA MET A 133 10.74 -19.75 -19.94
C MET A 133 11.65 -20.95 -19.63
N PRO A 134 12.61 -20.80 -18.70
CA PRO A 134 13.44 -21.93 -18.28
C PRO A 134 12.58 -23.01 -17.59
N ARG A 135 12.87 -24.29 -17.84
CA ARG A 135 12.16 -25.44 -17.25
C ARG A 135 12.17 -25.47 -15.71
N GLU A 136 13.07 -24.73 -15.09
CA GLU A 136 13.18 -24.57 -13.63
C GLU A 136 12.21 -23.51 -13.06
N MET A 137 11.53 -22.75 -13.92
CA MET A 137 10.61 -21.70 -13.48
C MET A 137 9.20 -22.26 -13.36
N ASP A 138 8.75 -22.39 -12.11
CA ASP A 138 7.43 -22.90 -11.78
C ASP A 138 6.34 -21.83 -11.95
N ALA A 139 5.10 -22.30 -12.17
CA ALA A 139 3.89 -21.47 -12.21
C ALA A 139 3.80 -20.46 -11.05
N TRP A 140 4.30 -20.84 -9.87
CA TRP A 140 4.36 -19.98 -8.69
C TRP A 140 5.30 -18.78 -8.86
N GLN A 141 6.50 -19.01 -9.40
CA GLN A 141 7.49 -17.93 -9.60
C GLN A 141 7.01 -16.96 -10.67
N VAL A 142 6.43 -17.48 -11.77
CA VAL A 142 5.81 -16.68 -12.82
C VAL A 142 4.66 -15.86 -12.26
N ARG A 143 3.82 -16.47 -11.42
CA ARG A 143 2.73 -15.78 -10.72
C ARG A 143 3.25 -14.62 -9.87
N VAL A 144 4.23 -14.84 -9.01
CA VAL A 144 4.78 -13.80 -8.12
C VAL A 144 5.38 -12.63 -8.93
N LEU A 145 6.07 -12.92 -10.03
CA LEU A 145 6.64 -11.90 -10.92
C LEU A 145 5.56 -11.06 -11.62
N LEU A 146 4.49 -11.72 -12.08
CA LEU A 146 3.39 -11.06 -12.78
C LEU A 146 2.44 -10.33 -11.81
N GLU A 147 2.29 -10.84 -10.59
CA GLU A 147 1.46 -10.26 -9.53
C GLU A 147 2.04 -8.92 -9.04
N TYR A 148 3.36 -8.73 -9.18
CA TYR A 148 4.02 -7.43 -8.98
C TYR A 148 3.47 -6.33 -9.91
N PHE A 149 3.05 -6.70 -11.13
CA PHE A 149 2.49 -5.77 -12.11
C PHE A 149 0.97 -5.63 -12.03
N GLY A 150 0.27 -6.68 -11.60
CA GLY A 150 -1.17 -6.62 -11.34
C GLY A 150 -1.80 -7.96 -10.98
N ALA A 151 -3.03 -7.92 -10.47
CA ALA A 151 -3.73 -9.13 -10.02
C ALA A 151 -3.99 -10.12 -11.17
N ILE A 152 -3.61 -11.37 -10.96
CA ILE A 152 -3.75 -12.46 -11.95
C ILE A 152 -5.02 -13.26 -11.67
N VAL A 153 -5.84 -13.43 -12.70
CA VAL A 153 -7.11 -14.17 -12.66
C VAL A 153 -6.87 -15.64 -12.95
N SER A 154 -6.07 -15.95 -13.97
CA SER A 154 -5.73 -17.33 -14.32
C SER A 154 -4.30 -17.42 -14.85
N LEU A 155 -3.59 -18.47 -14.46
CA LEU A 155 -2.24 -18.76 -14.93
C LEU A 155 -2.17 -20.25 -15.23
N GLU A 156 -1.90 -20.56 -16.49
CA GLU A 156 -1.73 -21.90 -17.00
C GLU A 156 -0.33 -22.02 -17.58
N VAL A 157 0.46 -22.98 -17.12
CA VAL A 157 1.78 -23.26 -17.66
C VAL A 157 1.69 -24.53 -18.48
N VAL A 158 1.83 -24.38 -19.79
CA VAL A 158 1.83 -25.47 -20.74
C VAL A 158 3.28 -25.75 -21.18
N PRO A 159 3.75 -27.00 -21.14
CA PRO A 159 5.05 -27.33 -21.71
C PRO A 159 5.04 -27.05 -23.22
N ASP A 160 6.09 -26.40 -23.71
CA ASP A 160 6.17 -26.01 -25.12
C ASP A 160 6.14 -27.27 -26.03
N PRO A 161 5.32 -27.30 -27.09
CA PRO A 161 5.22 -28.44 -27.99
C PRO A 161 6.41 -28.58 -28.93
N THR A 162 7.33 -27.61 -28.97
CA THR A 162 8.52 -27.61 -29.82
C THR A 162 9.72 -28.18 -29.04
N PRO A 163 10.14 -29.44 -29.29
CA PRO A 163 11.14 -30.15 -28.47
C PRO A 163 12.57 -29.57 -28.57
N GLN A 164 12.81 -28.58 -29.44
CA GLN A 164 14.12 -27.96 -29.64
C GLN A 164 14.46 -26.84 -28.64
N SER A 165 13.47 -26.25 -27.94
CA SER A 165 13.74 -25.08 -27.08
C SER A 165 13.84 -25.40 -25.60
N GLY A 166 13.32 -26.55 -25.13
CA GLY A 166 13.26 -26.88 -23.69
C GLY A 166 12.52 -25.83 -22.85
N ALA A 167 11.69 -25.01 -23.51
CA ALA A 167 11.01 -23.88 -22.95
C ALA A 167 9.64 -24.29 -22.37
N LEU A 168 9.15 -23.52 -21.40
CA LEU A 168 7.76 -23.57 -20.98
C LEU A 168 7.02 -22.36 -21.56
N VAL A 169 5.74 -22.54 -21.87
CA VAL A 169 4.84 -21.47 -22.30
C VAL A 169 3.81 -21.22 -21.19
N ALA A 170 3.78 -20.01 -20.62
CA ALA A 170 2.74 -19.63 -19.68
C ALA A 170 1.71 -18.77 -20.38
N ARG A 171 0.44 -19.18 -20.28
CA ARG A 171 -0.69 -18.33 -20.61
C ARG A 171 -1.22 -17.71 -19.32
N VAL A 172 -1.27 -16.39 -19.28
CA VAL A 172 -1.66 -15.64 -18.08
C VAL A 172 -2.77 -14.66 -18.43
N SER A 173 -3.78 -14.62 -17.60
CA SER A 173 -4.92 -13.72 -17.70
C SER A 173 -4.91 -12.77 -16.52
N PHE A 174 -4.77 -11.48 -16.78
CA PHE A 174 -4.79 -10.42 -15.79
C PHE A 174 -6.21 -9.98 -15.44
N ALA A 175 -6.40 -9.32 -14.30
CA ALA A 175 -7.66 -8.65 -13.98
C ALA A 175 -7.81 -7.34 -14.77
N ASP A 176 -6.69 -6.69 -15.07
CA ASP A 176 -6.65 -5.36 -15.67
C ASP A 176 -5.82 -5.35 -16.96
N HIS A 177 -6.30 -4.58 -17.95
CA HIS A 177 -5.69 -4.49 -19.27
C HIS A 177 -4.44 -3.58 -19.28
N ALA A 178 -4.36 -2.59 -18.39
CA ALA A 178 -3.18 -1.75 -18.22
C ALA A 178 -2.05 -2.53 -17.52
N ALA A 179 -2.39 -3.39 -16.56
CA ALA A 179 -1.44 -4.31 -15.94
C ALA A 179 -0.83 -5.29 -16.97
N GLY A 180 -1.68 -5.84 -17.85
CA GLY A 180 -1.22 -6.71 -18.95
C GLY A 180 -0.25 -6.01 -19.92
N ALA A 181 -0.55 -4.76 -20.30
CA ALA A 181 0.31 -3.97 -21.19
C ALA A 181 1.65 -3.60 -20.53
N ALA A 182 1.64 -3.22 -19.24
CA ALA A 182 2.88 -2.91 -18.51
C ALA A 182 3.74 -4.16 -18.28
N ALA A 183 3.10 -5.30 -17.99
CA ALA A 183 3.79 -6.58 -17.83
C ALA A 183 4.38 -7.07 -19.15
N SER A 184 3.67 -6.94 -20.28
CA SER A 184 4.22 -7.34 -21.58
C SER A 184 5.45 -6.52 -21.94
N GLU A 185 5.41 -5.20 -21.83
CA GLU A 185 6.55 -4.33 -22.14
C GLU A 185 7.74 -4.56 -21.21
N ARG A 186 7.49 -4.73 -19.90
CA ARG A 186 8.56 -4.87 -18.91
C ARG A 186 9.20 -6.26 -18.91
N LEU A 187 8.43 -7.30 -19.18
CA LEU A 187 8.91 -8.69 -19.14
C LEU A 187 9.37 -9.20 -20.51
N HIS A 188 8.90 -8.58 -21.60
CA HIS A 188 9.41 -8.89 -22.94
C HIS A 188 10.89 -8.50 -23.05
N GLY A 189 11.74 -9.49 -23.35
CA GLY A 189 13.18 -9.31 -23.45
C GLY A 189 13.93 -9.41 -22.12
N MET A 190 13.26 -9.72 -21.01
CA MET A 190 13.93 -9.96 -19.73
C MET A 190 14.77 -11.24 -19.79
N GLU A 191 16.07 -11.14 -19.49
CA GLU A 191 16.99 -12.27 -19.47
C GLU A 191 16.95 -12.97 -18.11
N LEU A 192 16.40 -14.19 -18.08
CA LEU A 192 16.34 -15.03 -16.90
C LEU A 192 17.24 -16.25 -17.11
N LYS A 193 18.32 -16.34 -16.32
CA LYS A 193 19.30 -17.45 -16.36
C LYS A 193 19.83 -17.77 -17.78
N ALA A 194 20.19 -16.72 -18.54
CA ALA A 194 20.68 -16.80 -19.93
C ALA A 194 19.64 -17.19 -21.00
N ARG A 195 18.34 -17.08 -20.71
CA ARG A 195 17.25 -17.18 -21.69
C ARG A 195 16.45 -15.88 -21.71
N ARG A 196 16.12 -15.38 -22.90
CA ARG A 196 15.28 -14.18 -23.08
C ARG A 196 13.81 -14.59 -23.05
N LEU A 197 13.06 -14.08 -22.09
CA LEU A 197 11.62 -14.29 -22.04
C LEU A 197 10.96 -13.49 -23.15
N GLU A 198 10.09 -14.14 -23.91
CA GLU A 198 9.29 -13.50 -24.93
C GLU A 198 7.86 -13.40 -24.44
N VAL A 199 7.43 -12.20 -24.07
CA VAL A 199 6.03 -11.97 -23.72
C VAL A 199 5.30 -11.43 -24.93
N ARG A 200 4.28 -12.15 -25.37
CA ARG A 200 3.36 -11.73 -26.43
C ARG A 200 2.00 -11.44 -25.80
N ALA A 201 1.50 -10.24 -26.04
CA ALA A 201 0.09 -9.94 -25.81
C ALA A 201 -0.73 -10.75 -26.82
N VAL A 202 -1.63 -11.60 -26.33
CA VAL A 202 -2.52 -12.38 -27.21
C VAL A 202 -3.88 -11.71 -27.18
N GLU A 203 -4.32 -11.22 -28.34
CA GLU A 203 -5.70 -10.78 -28.50
C GLU A 203 -6.62 -12.00 -28.37
N PRO A 204 -7.70 -11.93 -27.56
CA PRO A 204 -8.66 -13.01 -27.51
C PRO A 204 -9.28 -13.15 -28.90
N SER A 205 -9.00 -14.28 -29.57
CA SER A 205 -9.78 -14.69 -30.72
C SER A 205 -11.20 -14.98 -30.23
N PRO A 206 -12.27 -14.54 -30.93
CA PRO A 206 -13.66 -14.64 -30.47
C PRO A 206 -14.15 -16.07 -30.21
N ASP A 207 -13.36 -17.10 -30.55
CA ASP A 207 -13.66 -18.51 -30.32
C ASP A 207 -13.31 -19.02 -28.91
N SER A 208 -12.60 -18.26 -28.07
CA SER A 208 -12.22 -18.74 -26.71
C SER A 208 -13.21 -18.37 -25.60
N GLU A 209 -14.33 -17.70 -25.92
CA GLU A 209 -15.43 -17.44 -24.98
C GLU A 209 -16.41 -18.63 -24.83
N CYS A 210 -16.17 -19.76 -25.49
CA CYS A 210 -16.98 -20.98 -25.34
C CYS A 210 -16.16 -22.18 -24.87
N ALA A 211 -15.86 -22.24 -23.57
CA ALA A 211 -15.66 -23.50 -22.84
C ALA A 211 -15.96 -23.29 -21.35
N LEU A 212 -17.23 -22.99 -21.05
CA LEU A 212 -17.88 -23.47 -19.83
C LEU A 212 -18.50 -24.83 -20.11
#